data_AF-A0A2D9BAA0-F1
#
_entry.id   AF-A0A2D9BAA0-F1
#
_cell.length_a   1.000
_cell.length_b   1.000
_cell.length_c   1.000
_cell.angle_alpha   90.00
_cell.angle_beta   90.00
_cell.angle_gamma   90.00
#
_symmetry.space_group_name_H-M   'P 1'
#
loop_
_entity.id
_entity.type
_entity.pdbx_description
1 polymer ?
#
loop_
_entity_poly.entity_id
_entity_poly.type
_entity_poly.pdbx_seq_one_letter_code
_entity_poly.pdbx_strand_id
1 'polypeptide(L)'
;MKLGAFSVSLSVKDIKASKTFYENLGFTILGGDLGKNYLIMKNENSLIGLFQGMFKDNILTFNPGWDEDGNNIDDFTDIRKI
;
A
#
# COMPACT_ATOMS: atom_id res chain seq x y z
N MET A 1 15.16 2.24 13.23
CA MET A 1 15.38 1.71 11.87
C MET A 1 14.63 2.62 10.91
N LYS A 2 15.24 3.08 9.81
CA LYS A 2 14.57 3.94 8.81
C LYS A 2 14.00 3.06 7.71
N LEU A 3 12.75 2.63 7.88
CA LEU A 3 12.14 1.58 7.06
C LEU A 3 11.45 2.08 5.79
N GLY A 4 11.52 3.39 5.51
CA GLY A 4 10.83 4.02 4.39
C GLY A 4 9.31 4.01 4.57
N ALA A 5 8.59 3.95 3.46
CA ALA A 5 7.14 3.95 3.43
C ALA A 5 6.55 2.72 4.11
N PHE A 6 5.51 2.94 4.90
CA PHE A 6 4.72 1.90 5.54
C PHE A 6 3.31 1.85 4.94
N SER A 7 2.78 0.65 4.76
CA SER A 7 1.39 0.46 4.35
C SER A 7 0.79 -0.82 4.95
N VAL A 8 -0.54 -0.85 4.98
CA VAL A 8 -1.30 -2.07 5.28
C VAL A 8 -1.92 -2.60 3.99
N SER A 9 -1.58 -3.84 3.65
CA SER A 9 -2.17 -4.58 2.54
C SER A 9 -3.36 -5.38 3.06
N LEU A 10 -4.55 -4.97 2.65
CA LEU A 10 -5.83 -5.52 3.07
C LEU A 10 -6.26 -6.65 2.11
N SER A 11 -6.57 -7.81 2.68
CA SER A 11 -7.25 -8.88 1.97
C SER A 11 -8.73 -8.53 1.88
N VAL A 12 -9.19 -8.15 0.69
CA VAL A 12 -10.57 -7.71 0.46
C VAL A 12 -11.36 -8.73 -0.33
N LYS A 13 -12.65 -8.86 0.00
CA LYS A 13 -13.57 -9.78 -0.71
C LYS A 13 -14.06 -9.20 -2.04
N ASP A 14 -14.28 -7.89 -2.07
CA ASP A 14 -14.69 -7.11 -3.24
C ASP A 14 -13.84 -5.84 -3.33
N ILE A 15 -12.92 -5.80 -4.29
CA ILE A 15 -12.01 -4.69 -4.50
C ILE A 15 -12.73 -3.44 -5.01
N LYS A 16 -13.83 -3.56 -5.76
CA LYS A 16 -14.58 -2.40 -6.26
C LYS A 16 -15.33 -1.72 -5.12
N ALA A 17 -16.01 -2.51 -4.28
CA ALA A 17 -16.69 -2.00 -3.10
C ALA A 17 -15.69 -1.34 -2.12
N SER A 18 -14.55 -2.00 -1.89
CA SER A 18 -13.50 -1.48 -1.00
C SER A 18 -12.89 -0.19 -1.55
N LYS A 19 -12.60 -0.14 -2.86
CA LYS A 19 -12.12 1.07 -3.54
C LYS A 19 -13.07 2.24 -3.29
N THR A 20 -14.37 2.07 -3.59
CA THR A 20 -15.36 3.14 -3.40
C THR A 20 -15.47 3.57 -1.94
N PHE A 21 -15.39 2.64 -0.99
CA PHE A 21 -15.38 2.97 0.43
C PHE A 21 -14.20 3.89 0.79
N TYR A 22 -12.98 3.55 0.37
CA TYR A 22 -11.80 4.34 0.68
C TYR A 22 -11.74 5.66 -0.12
N GLU A 23 -12.27 5.71 -1.34
CA GLU A 23 -12.45 6.97 -2.08
C GLU A 23 -13.33 7.96 -1.30
N ASN A 24 -14.41 7.49 -0.67
CA ASN A 24 -15.27 8.33 0.18
C ASN A 24 -14.56 8.82 1.45
N LEU A 25 -13.49 8.13 1.89
CA LEU A 25 -12.63 8.56 2.99
C LEU A 25 -11.50 9.49 2.53
N GLY A 26 -11.47 9.88 1.25
CA GLY A 26 -10.46 10.79 0.70
C GLY A 26 -9.23 10.09 0.11
N PHE A 27 -9.21 8.75 0.02
CA PHE A 27 -8.11 8.05 -0.64
C PHE A 27 -8.21 8.17 -2.17
N THR A 28 -7.07 8.34 -2.82
CA THR A 28 -6.92 8.32 -4.28
C THR A 28 -6.04 7.14 -4.71
N ILE A 29 -6.14 6.74 -5.98
CA ILE A 29 -5.30 5.67 -6.53
C ILE A 29 -3.88 6.22 -6.72
N LEU A 30 -2.91 5.59 -6.06
CA LEU A 30 -1.48 5.82 -6.29
C LEU A 30 -0.92 4.85 -7.34
N GLY A 31 -1.43 3.63 -7.38
CA GLY A 31 -1.00 2.63 -8.35
C GLY A 31 -1.80 1.34 -8.32
N GLY A 32 -1.37 0.38 -9.13
CA GLY A 32 -2.02 -0.93 -9.28
C GLY A 32 -2.99 -1.00 -10.45
N ASP A 33 -3.68 -2.13 -10.56
CA ASP A 33 -4.55 -2.46 -11.68
C ASP A 33 -5.75 -3.28 -11.19
N LEU A 34 -6.95 -2.71 -11.34
CA LEU A 34 -8.20 -3.36 -10.96
C LEU A 34 -8.43 -4.67 -11.73
N GLY A 35 -7.96 -4.77 -12.98
CA GLY A 35 -8.00 -5.99 -13.79
C GLY A 35 -7.08 -7.10 -13.26
N LYS A 36 -6.10 -6.74 -12.43
CA LYS A 36 -5.22 -7.66 -11.70
C LYS A 36 -5.63 -7.83 -10.23
N ASN A 37 -6.81 -7.37 -9.85
CA ASN A 37 -7.35 -7.49 -8.49
C ASN A 37 -6.48 -6.85 -7.40
N TYR A 38 -5.75 -5.76 -7.71
CA TYR A 38 -5.08 -4.97 -6.69
C TYR A 38 -5.01 -3.47 -6.98
N LEU A 39 -5.04 -2.66 -5.92
CA LEU A 39 -4.84 -1.22 -5.97
C LEU A 39 -4.01 -0.77 -4.77
N ILE A 40 -3.15 0.22 -4.97
CA ILE A 40 -2.51 0.98 -3.90
C ILE A 40 -3.20 2.34 -3.84
N MET A 41 -3.72 2.68 -2.66
CA MET A 41 -4.44 3.92 -2.43
C MET A 41 -3.76 4.77 -1.36
N LYS A 42 -3.83 6.09 -1.54
CA LYS A 42 -3.16 7.08 -0.69
C LYS A 42 -4.14 8.13 -0.19
N ASN A 43 -4.04 8.50 1.08
CA ASN A 43 -4.67 9.69 1.65
C ASN A 43 -3.66 10.40 2.56
N GLU A 44 -3.24 11.61 2.18
CA GLU A 44 -2.09 12.29 2.79
C GLU A 44 -0.90 11.32 2.88
N ASN A 45 -0.35 11.05 4.07
CA ASN A 45 0.77 10.10 4.23
C ASN A 45 0.30 8.66 4.48
N SER A 46 -1.00 8.39 4.52
CA SER A 46 -1.53 7.05 4.77
C SER A 46 -1.60 6.24 3.49
N LEU A 47 -1.02 5.04 3.50
CA LEU A 47 -1.05 4.09 2.39
C LEU A 47 -1.80 2.82 2.77
N ILE A 48 -2.68 2.39 1.87
CA ILE A 48 -3.34 1.09 1.94
C ILE A 48 -3.20 0.37 0.60
N GLY A 49 -3.02 -0.94 0.65
CA GLY A 49 -3.18 -1.80 -0.51
C GLY A 49 -4.49 -2.58 -0.41
N LEU A 50 -5.26 -2.64 -1.50
CA LEU A 50 -6.44 -3.49 -1.61
C LEU A 50 -6.09 -4.67 -2.50
N PHE A 51 -6.20 -5.90 -2.00
CA PHE A 51 -5.86 -7.10 -2.75
C PHE A 51 -6.97 -8.14 -2.63
N GLN A 52 -7.56 -8.53 -3.76
CA GLN A 52 -8.63 -9.52 -3.77
C GLN A 52 -8.11 -10.89 -4.17
N GLY A 53 -8.28 -11.87 -3.28
CA GLY A 53 -7.96 -13.28 -3.55
C GLY A 53 -6.47 -13.61 -3.65
N MET A 54 -5.57 -12.72 -3.22
CA MET A 54 -4.12 -12.94 -3.29
C MET A 54 -3.52 -13.57 -2.03
N PHE A 55 -4.06 -13.23 -0.86
CA PHE A 55 -3.60 -13.75 0.43
C PHE A 55 -4.76 -13.78 1.43
N LYS A 56 -4.65 -14.63 2.45
CA LYS A 56 -5.71 -14.84 3.44
C LYS A 56 -5.81 -13.70 4.45
N ASP A 57 -4.67 -13.33 5.04
CA ASP A 57 -4.59 -12.39 6.15
C ASP A 57 -3.93 -11.08 5.72
N ASN A 58 -4.22 -9.99 6.41
CA ASN A 58 -3.64 -8.68 6.10
C ASN A 58 -2.12 -8.68 6.34
N ILE A 59 -1.41 -7.86 5.57
CA ILE A 59 0.06 -7.79 5.61
C ILE A 59 0.49 -6.37 5.98
N LEU A 60 1.42 -6.28 6.93
CA LEU A 60 2.17 -5.05 7.20
C LEU A 60 3.33 -4.98 6.23
N THR A 61 3.40 -3.91 5.43
CA THR A 61 4.43 -3.76 4.40
C THR A 61 5.29 -2.56 4.71
N PHE A 62 6.60 -2.76 4.71
CA PHE A 62 7.59 -1.69 4.74
C PHE A 62 8.34 -1.70 3.41
N ASN A 63 8.53 -0.53 2.81
CA ASN A 63 9.29 -0.34 1.58
C ASN A 63 10.53 0.50 1.88
N PRO A 64 11.63 -0.14 2.35
CA PRO A 64 12.88 0.57 2.58
C PRO A 64 13.38 1.21 1.30
N GLY A 65 13.75 2.48 1.37
CA GLY A 65 14.26 3.24 0.24
C GLY A 65 13.20 4.00 -0.55
N TRP A 66 11.91 3.91 -0.18
CA TRP A 66 10.85 4.74 -0.74
C TRP A 66 10.18 5.65 0.30
N ASP A 67 9.70 6.81 -0.14
CA ASP A 67 8.72 7.64 0.57
C ASP A 67 7.28 7.22 0.25
N GLU A 68 6.30 7.85 0.89
CA GLU A 68 4.87 7.56 0.72
C GLU A 68 4.30 7.99 -0.64
N ASP A 69 5.09 8.67 -1.47
CA ASP A 69 4.77 9.02 -2.86
C ASP A 69 5.38 8.00 -3.86
N GLY A 70 6.15 7.02 -3.38
CA GLY A 70 6.84 6.05 -4.21
C GLY A 70 8.13 6.59 -4.84
N ASN A 71 8.66 7.70 -4.33
CA ASN A 71 9.96 8.22 -4.74
C ASN A 71 11.08 7.56 -3.94
N ASN A 72 12.27 7.46 -4.54
CA ASN A 72 13.44 6.98 -3.83
C ASN A 72 13.91 7.97 -2.75
N ILE A 73 14.34 7.46 -1.61
CA ILE A 73 15.02 8.20 -0.54
C ILE A 73 16.43 7.66 -0.31
N ASP A 74 17.40 8.57 -0.13
CA ASP A 74 18.82 8.19 -0.01
C ASP A 74 19.17 7.61 1.38
N ASP A 75 18.43 8.01 2.41
CA ASP A 75 18.74 7.70 3.82
C ASP A 75 17.73 6.73 4.42
N PHE A 76 17.96 5.42 4.21
CA PHE A 76 17.16 4.35 4.76
C PHE A 76 18.02 3.20 5.32
N THR A 77 17.41 2.35 6.14
CA THR A 77 18.04 1.13 6.64
C THR A 77 17.76 -0.03 5.70
N ASP A 78 18.81 -0.56 5.06
CA ASP A 78 18.73 -1.79 4.29
C ASP A 78 18.56 -3.00 5.23
N ILE A 79 17.35 -3.56 5.24
CA ILE A 79 16.96 -4.70 6.08
C ILE A 79 17.71 -6.00 5.75
N ARG A 80 18.46 -6.07 4.65
CA ARG A 80 19.30 -7.25 4.33
C ARG A 80 20.59 -7.29 5.15
N LYS A 81 20.86 -6.25 5.93
CA LYS A 81 22.07 -6.10 6.77
C LYS A 81 21.84 -6.49 8.24
N ILE A 82 20.67 -7.03 8.59
CA ILE A 82 20.32 -7.51 9.94
C ILE A 82 20.26 -9.04 10.00
#